data_AF-A0A4P9WV08-F1
#
_entry.id   AF-A0A4P9WV08-F1
#
_cell.length_a   1.000
_cell.length_b   1.000
_cell.length_c   1.000
_cell.angle_alpha   90.00
_cell.angle_beta   90.00
_cell.angle_gamma   90.00
#
_symmetry.space_group_name_H-M   'P 1'
#
loop_
_entity.id
_entity.type
_entity.pdbx_description
1 polymer ?
#
loop_
_entity_poly.entity_id
_entity_poly.type
_entity_poly.pdbx_seq_one_letter_code
_entity_poly.pdbx_strand_id
1 'polypeptide(L)'
;MPYGIRYIASQMKEAMREKFNASEDETNHVVGNLIYYRYMNPAIAAPEAFDVIDSAISPVQRKNLAEIAKTLYQLSYNKQTATDNTAYGATLNEYITRGGKRFQAYFKDAASVMTPEEHFGIDEFADAGRQQKPTIYITPKEIFSIHRNLDDNINDIAPTEEADELRIVLKALGPPPPARDVAPAPRAK
;
A
#
# COMPACT_ATOMS: atom_id res chain seq x y z
N MET A 1 10.16 -4.18 -7.50
CA MET A 1 8.96 -3.75 -6.73
C MET A 1 7.86 -3.43 -7.72
N PRO A 2 6.60 -3.86 -7.47
CA PRO A 2 5.48 -3.58 -8.37
C PRO A 2 5.26 -2.08 -8.59
N TYR A 3 4.82 -1.70 -9.80
CA TYR A 3 4.57 -0.30 -10.16
C TYR A 3 3.60 0.38 -9.19
N GLY A 4 2.47 -0.26 -8.84
CA GLY A 4 1.47 0.33 -7.96
C GLY A 4 2.03 0.76 -6.60
N ILE A 5 2.89 -0.04 -5.97
CA ILE A 5 3.53 0.33 -4.70
C ILE A 5 4.47 1.52 -4.86
N ARG A 6 5.25 1.54 -5.96
CA ARG A 6 6.13 2.67 -6.29
C ARG A 6 5.35 3.94 -6.57
N TYR A 7 4.22 3.83 -7.27
CA TYR A 7 3.35 4.96 -7.58
C TYR A 7 2.71 5.53 -6.31
N ILE A 8 2.19 4.68 -5.41
CA ILE A 8 1.70 5.14 -4.10
C ILE A 8 2.80 5.86 -3.32
N ALA A 9 4.04 5.34 -3.33
CA ALA A 9 5.17 6.01 -2.70
C ALA A 9 5.48 7.38 -3.33
N SER A 10 5.38 7.49 -4.66
CA SER A 10 5.52 8.75 -5.39
C SER A 10 4.44 9.77 -5.00
N GLN A 11 3.18 9.35 -5.01
CA GLN A 11 2.04 10.19 -4.60
C GLN A 11 2.14 10.62 -3.13
N MET A 12 2.57 9.72 -2.25
CA MET A 12 2.78 10.06 -0.84
C MET A 12 3.88 11.11 -0.67
N LYS A 13 4.95 11.03 -1.48
CA LYS A 13 6.03 12.02 -1.50
C LYS A 13 5.54 13.40 -1.95
N GLU A 14 4.78 13.47 -3.04
CA GLU A 14 4.27 14.76 -3.53
C GLU A 14 3.23 15.35 -2.57
N ALA A 15 2.31 14.54 -2.04
CA ALA A 15 1.34 14.98 -1.03
C ALA A 15 2.00 15.54 0.24
N MET A 16 3.12 14.95 0.68
CA MET A 16 3.88 15.47 1.83
C MET A 16 4.48 16.85 1.55
N ARG A 17 4.98 17.06 0.33
CA ARG A 17 5.54 18.35 -0.10
C ARG A 17 4.46 19.41 -0.21
N GLU A 18 3.36 19.10 -0.88
CA GLU A 18 2.26 20.03 -1.11
C GLU A 18 1.55 20.44 0.18
N LYS A 19 1.25 19.47 1.05
CA LYS A 19 0.45 19.73 2.25
C LYS A 19 1.27 20.26 3.43
N PHE A 20 2.53 19.85 3.56
CA PHE A 20 3.34 20.13 4.75
C PHE A 20 4.62 20.90 4.46
N ASN A 21 4.91 21.25 3.20
CA ASN A 21 6.21 21.81 2.78
C ASN A 21 7.39 20.96 3.28
N ALA A 22 7.19 19.64 3.33
CA ALA A 22 8.16 18.71 3.89
C ALA A 22 9.48 18.75 3.11
N SER A 23 10.59 18.71 3.84
CA SER A 23 11.93 18.59 3.27
C SER A 23 12.11 17.27 2.52
N GLU A 24 13.16 17.18 1.70
CA GLU A 24 13.51 15.92 1.01
C GLU A 24 13.79 14.79 2.01
N ASP A 25 14.42 15.09 3.14
CA ASP A 25 14.70 14.12 4.19
C ASP A 25 13.43 13.62 4.86
N GLU A 26 12.51 14.50 5.27
CA GLU A 26 11.22 14.11 5.86
C GLU A 26 10.40 13.28 4.88
N THR A 27 10.40 13.67 3.61
CA THR A 27 9.69 12.94 2.57
C THR A 27 10.29 11.55 2.36
N ASN A 28 11.62 11.44 2.32
CA ASN A 28 12.31 10.16 2.21
C ASN A 28 12.05 9.25 3.42
N HIS A 29 11.92 9.80 4.63
CA HIS A 29 11.55 9.01 5.81
C HIS A 29 10.15 8.41 5.69
N VAL A 30 9.19 9.20 5.20
CA VAL A 30 7.81 8.74 5.00
C VAL A 30 7.74 7.66 3.91
N VAL A 31 8.42 7.87 2.79
CA VAL A 31 8.55 6.86 1.72
C VAL A 31 9.25 5.60 2.24
N GLY A 32 10.33 5.75 3.01
CA GLY A 32 11.06 4.64 3.61
C GLY A 32 10.20 3.83 4.57
N ASN A 33 9.34 4.48 5.36
CA ASN A 33 8.37 3.81 6.21
C ASN A 33 7.37 2.95 5.40
N LEU A 34 6.84 3.49 4.30
CA LEU A 34 5.94 2.73 3.43
C LEU A 34 6.66 1.52 2.81
N ILE A 35 7.80 1.76 2.17
CA ILE A 35 8.50 0.75 1.39
C ILE A 35 9.16 -0.30 2.28
N TYR A 36 9.91 0.12 3.29
CA TYR A 36 10.63 -0.82 4.13
C TYR A 36 9.72 -1.34 5.24
N TYR A 37 9.20 -0.48 6.10
CA TYR A 37 8.54 -0.92 7.33
C TYR A 37 7.16 -1.56 7.07
N ARG A 38 6.35 -1.01 6.15
CA ARG A 38 5.02 -1.57 5.84
C ARG A 38 5.05 -2.68 4.81
N TYR A 39 5.91 -2.59 3.80
CA TYR A 39 5.91 -3.56 2.69
C TYR A 39 6.96 -4.67 2.84
N MET A 40 8.22 -4.37 3.15
CA MET A 40 9.28 -5.40 3.21
C MET A 40 9.43 -6.07 4.58
N ASN A 41 9.41 -5.30 5.66
CA ASN A 41 9.73 -5.77 7.02
C ASN A 41 8.82 -6.94 7.50
N PRO A 42 7.49 -6.95 7.25
CA PRO A 42 6.65 -8.08 7.62
C PRO A 42 7.06 -9.38 6.93
N ALA A 43 7.41 -9.31 5.64
CA ALA A 43 7.88 -10.46 4.86
C ALA A 43 9.27 -10.96 5.29
N ILE A 44 10.11 -10.09 5.87
CA ILE A 44 11.40 -10.50 6.46
C ILE A 44 11.18 -11.15 7.84
N ALA A 45 10.31 -10.59 8.66
CA ALA A 45 10.09 -11.04 10.04
C ALA A 45 9.27 -12.34 10.12
N ALA A 46 8.34 -12.56 9.18
CA ALA A 46 7.49 -13.74 9.10
C ALA A 46 7.32 -14.20 7.64
N PRO A 47 8.40 -14.65 6.98
CA PRO A 47 8.39 -15.01 5.56
C PRO A 47 7.34 -16.07 5.19
N GLU A 48 7.03 -16.99 6.11
CA GLU A 48 6.01 -18.03 5.92
C GLU A 48 4.58 -17.47 5.83
N ALA A 49 4.30 -16.30 6.41
CA ALA A 49 2.97 -15.67 6.41
C ALA A 49 2.75 -14.76 5.19
N PHE A 50 3.80 -14.52 4.41
CA PHE A 50 3.81 -13.66 3.22
C PHE A 50 4.23 -14.43 1.97
N ASP A 51 4.12 -15.76 2.00
CA ASP A 51 4.42 -16.67 0.88
C ASP A 51 5.83 -16.48 0.29
N VAL A 52 6.80 -16.07 1.11
CA VAL A 52 8.21 -15.95 0.70
C VAL A 52 8.89 -17.32 0.70
N ILE A 53 8.45 -18.21 1.60
CA ILE A 53 8.93 -19.59 1.76
C ILE A 53 7.76 -20.53 2.06
N ASP A 54 7.89 -21.79 1.66
CA ASP A 54 6.86 -22.81 1.87
C ASP A 54 7.00 -23.56 3.22
N SER A 55 8.08 -23.30 3.97
CA SER A 55 8.43 -24.03 5.19
C SER A 55 8.29 -23.17 6.44
N ALA A 56 7.90 -23.78 7.56
CA ALA A 56 7.94 -23.12 8.87
C ALA A 56 9.38 -22.80 9.30
N ILE A 57 9.57 -21.64 9.93
CA ILE A 57 10.86 -21.25 10.51
C ILE A 57 10.98 -21.72 11.97
N SER A 58 12.19 -22.11 12.36
CA SER A 58 12.51 -22.42 13.75
C SER A 58 12.54 -21.15 14.62
N PRO A 59 12.40 -21.27 15.96
CA PRO A 59 12.50 -20.13 16.87
C PRO A 59 13.83 -19.36 16.76
N VAL A 60 14.94 -20.06 16.49
CA VAL A 60 16.26 -19.45 16.30
C VAL A 60 16.31 -18.64 15.00
N GLN A 61 15.78 -19.18 13.90
CA GLN A 61 15.69 -18.45 12.62
C GLN A 61 14.82 -17.21 12.76
N ARG A 62 13.67 -17.32 13.45
CA ARG A 62 12.79 -16.18 13.71
C ARG A 62 13.51 -15.08 14.50
N LYS A 63 14.26 -15.44 15.54
CA LYS A 63 15.06 -14.48 16.31
C LYS A 63 16.11 -13.80 15.43
N ASN A 64 16.81 -14.55 14.59
CA ASN A 64 17.83 -13.99 13.70
C ASN A 64 17.23 -13.03 12.66
N LEU A 65 16.09 -13.39 12.06
CA LEU A 65 15.36 -12.53 11.12
C LEU A 65 14.86 -11.25 11.80
N ALA A 66 14.40 -11.34 13.05
CA ALA A 66 13.98 -10.17 13.82
C ALA A 66 15.14 -9.19 14.08
N GLU A 67 16.34 -9.68 14.41
CA GLU A 67 17.53 -8.81 14.57
C GLU A 67 17.95 -8.18 13.24
N ILE A 68 17.92 -8.93 12.13
CA ILE A 68 18.18 -8.40 10.79
C ILE A 68 17.16 -7.30 10.43
N ALA A 69 15.87 -7.55 10.65
CA ALA A 69 14.79 -6.60 10.42
C ALA A 69 14.97 -5.33 11.26
N LYS A 70 15.44 -5.45 12.51
CA LYS A 70 15.75 -4.31 13.37
C LYS A 70 16.90 -3.47 12.82
N THR A 71 17.98 -4.10 12.36
CA THR A 71 19.11 -3.37 11.74
C THR A 71 18.70 -2.68 10.45
N LEU A 72 17.93 -3.34 9.59
CA LEU A 72 17.41 -2.76 8.34
C LEU A 72 16.43 -1.60 8.61
N TYR A 73 15.66 -1.65 9.70
CA TYR A 73 14.84 -0.53 10.14
C TYR A 73 15.68 0.68 10.59
N GLN A 74 16.76 0.44 11.34
CA GLN A 74 17.68 1.51 11.73
C GLN A 74 18.34 2.17 10.51
N LEU A 75 18.69 1.34 9.51
CA LEU A 75 19.20 1.80 8.21
C LEU A 75 18.16 2.66 7.47
N SER A 76 16.89 2.25 7.44
CA SER A 76 15.85 2.99 6.71
C SER A 76 15.57 4.38 7.29
N TYR A 77 15.71 4.54 8.61
CA TYR A 77 15.56 5.82 9.32
C TYR A 77 16.88 6.58 9.51
N ASN A 78 18.00 6.01 9.05
CA ASN A 78 19.35 6.51 9.34
C ASN A 78 19.54 6.88 10.83
N LYS A 79 18.91 6.11 11.73
CA LYS A 79 18.86 6.41 13.16
C LYS A 79 19.92 5.57 13.87
N GLN A 80 20.92 6.25 14.42
CA GLN A 80 21.96 5.61 15.22
C GLN A 80 21.37 4.95 16.47
N THR A 81 21.98 3.84 16.88
CA THR A 81 21.56 3.14 18.09
C THR A 81 22.15 3.91 19.27
N ALA A 82 21.36 4.80 19.85
CA ALA A 82 21.74 5.55 21.04
C ALA A 82 21.71 4.60 22.25
N THR A 83 22.82 3.91 22.55
CA THR A 83 23.09 3.35 23.89
C THR A 83 24.41 2.61 24.06
N ASP A 84 25.14 2.23 23.01
CA ASP A 84 26.31 1.34 23.19
C ASP A 84 27.62 2.11 22.97
N ASN A 85 28.19 2.65 24.05
CA ASN A 85 29.53 3.28 24.08
C ASN A 85 30.67 2.24 23.92
N THR A 86 30.36 1.05 23.41
CA THR A 86 31.32 0.00 23.12
C THR A 86 31.92 0.17 21.73
N ALA A 87 33.12 -0.37 21.52
CA ALA A 87 33.77 -0.36 20.20
C ALA A 87 32.89 -1.02 19.12
N TYR A 88 32.11 -2.04 19.50
CA TYR A 88 31.13 -2.69 18.62
C TYR A 88 29.99 -1.74 18.21
N GLY A 89 29.43 -0.99 19.15
CA GLY A 89 28.41 0.02 18.88
C GLY A 89 28.88 1.10 17.90
N ALA A 90 30.14 1.53 18.01
CA ALA A 90 30.75 2.48 17.09
C ALA A 90 30.82 1.93 15.65
N THR A 91 31.32 0.71 15.46
CA THR A 91 31.38 0.06 14.13
C THR A 91 29.98 -0.14 13.53
N LEU A 92 29.00 -0.54 14.35
CA LEU A 92 27.62 -0.69 13.89
C LEU A 92 27.00 0.64 13.46
N ASN A 93 27.24 1.72 14.21
CA ASN A 93 26.74 3.05 13.85
C ASN A 93 27.38 3.59 12.56
N GLU A 94 28.66 3.29 12.31
CA GLU A 94 29.32 3.61 11.04
C GLU A 94 28.67 2.84 9.87
N TYR A 95 28.40 1.54 10.08
CA TYR A 95 27.68 0.73 9.10
C TYR A 95 26.27 1.27 8.83
N ILE A 96 25.52 1.64 9.88
CA ILE A 96 24.18 2.23 9.78
C ILE A 96 24.24 3.54 8.98
N THR A 97 25.21 4.41 9.28
CA THR A 97 25.33 5.71 8.59
C THR A 97 25.65 5.53 7.11
N ARG A 98 26.56 4.62 6.77
CA ARG A 98 26.94 4.32 5.38
C ARG A 98 25.80 3.63 4.62
N GLY A 99 25.15 2.65 5.24
CA GLY A 99 24.04 1.92 4.64
C GLY A 99 22.77 2.77 4.53
N GLY A 100 22.52 3.68 5.48
CA GLY A 100 21.39 4.59 5.47
C GLY A 100 21.37 5.49 4.24
N LYS A 101 22.54 5.99 3.81
CA LYS A 101 22.67 6.73 2.53
C LYS A 101 22.24 5.91 1.32
N ARG A 102 22.55 4.60 1.31
CA ARG A 102 22.12 3.69 0.23
C ARG A 102 20.61 3.47 0.26
N PHE A 103 20.03 3.35 1.46
CA PHE A 103 18.58 3.25 1.65
C PHE A 103 17.85 4.51 1.19
N GLN A 104 18.35 5.70 1.54
CA GLN A 104 17.79 6.97 1.06
C GLN A 104 17.80 7.07 -0.46
N ALA A 105 18.92 6.73 -1.10
CA ALA A 105 19.01 6.70 -2.56
C ALA A 105 18.02 5.69 -3.18
N TYR A 106 17.90 4.49 -2.57
CA TYR A 106 16.94 3.49 -3.01
C TYR A 106 15.49 3.96 -2.88
N PHE A 107 15.10 4.60 -1.78
CA PHE A 107 13.75 5.12 -1.59
C PHE A 107 13.41 6.24 -2.57
N LYS A 108 14.39 7.13 -2.84
CA LYS A 108 14.25 8.19 -3.83
C LYS A 108 13.99 7.63 -5.22
N ASP A 109 14.74 6.61 -5.63
CA ASP A 109 14.54 5.91 -6.91
C ASP A 109 13.21 5.16 -6.94
N ALA A 110 12.87 4.46 -5.85
CA ALA A 110 11.62 3.71 -5.77
C ALA A 110 10.38 4.60 -5.90
N ALA A 111 10.42 5.83 -5.38
CA ALA A 111 9.36 6.84 -5.52
C ALA A 111 9.46 7.71 -6.79
N SER A 112 10.44 7.45 -7.67
CA SER A 112 10.58 8.10 -8.97
C SER A 112 10.01 7.17 -10.05
N VAL A 113 8.75 7.35 -10.39
CA VAL A 113 8.07 6.57 -11.43
C VAL A 113 7.29 7.47 -12.37
N MET A 114 7.09 6.99 -13.60
CA MET A 114 6.26 7.62 -14.61
C MET A 114 4.78 7.58 -14.23
N THR A 115 3.95 8.39 -14.88
CA THR A 115 2.52 8.45 -14.54
C THR A 115 1.79 7.16 -14.97
N PRO A 116 0.59 6.87 -14.43
CA PRO A 116 -0.16 5.67 -14.80
C PRO A 116 -0.52 5.65 -16.28
N GLU A 117 -0.82 6.81 -16.86
CA GLU A 117 -1.12 6.98 -18.28
C GLU A 117 0.06 6.52 -19.14
N GLU A 118 1.27 6.98 -18.81
CA GLU A 118 2.50 6.59 -19.51
C GLU A 118 2.84 5.11 -19.26
N HIS A 119 2.65 4.61 -18.03
CA HIS A 119 2.99 3.23 -17.66
C HIS A 119 2.09 2.19 -18.32
N PHE A 120 0.78 2.48 -18.39
CA PHE A 120 -0.22 1.58 -18.97
C PHE A 120 -0.53 1.89 -20.44
N GLY A 121 0.10 2.91 -21.02
CA GLY A 121 -0.17 3.34 -22.39
C GLY A 121 -1.61 3.77 -22.60
N ILE A 122 -2.20 4.42 -21.59
CA ILE A 122 -3.57 4.92 -21.64
C ILE A 122 -3.52 6.34 -22.19
N ASP A 123 -4.18 6.53 -23.33
CA ASP A 123 -4.47 7.85 -23.88
C ASP A 123 -5.97 8.17 -23.76
N GLU A 124 -6.35 9.41 -24.08
CA GLU A 124 -7.73 9.90 -23.99
C GLU A 124 -8.73 9.14 -24.89
N PHE A 125 -8.24 8.35 -25.85
CA PHE A 125 -9.04 7.55 -26.79
C PHE A 125 -8.97 6.05 -26.50
N ALA A 126 -8.17 5.60 -25.53
CA ALA A 126 -7.96 4.20 -25.22
C ALA A 126 -9.27 3.48 -24.87
N ASP A 127 -10.19 4.18 -24.21
CA ASP A 127 -11.52 3.66 -23.88
C ASP A 127 -12.45 3.59 -25.11
N ALA A 128 -12.35 4.54 -26.05
CA ALA A 128 -13.13 4.54 -27.29
C ALA A 128 -12.68 3.42 -28.25
N GLY A 129 -11.41 3.00 -28.18
CA GLY A 129 -10.84 1.92 -28.99
C GLY A 129 -11.00 0.51 -28.40
N ARG A 130 -11.49 0.36 -27.15
CA ARG A 130 -11.65 -0.96 -26.52
C ARG A 130 -12.73 -1.78 -27.21
N GLN A 131 -12.30 -2.84 -27.90
CA GLN A 131 -13.21 -3.82 -28.51
C GLN A 131 -13.90 -4.73 -27.48
N GLN A 132 -13.27 -4.93 -26.32
CA GLN A 132 -13.82 -5.78 -25.26
C GLN A 132 -14.54 -4.93 -24.21
N LYS A 133 -15.81 -5.29 -23.94
CA LYS A 133 -16.57 -4.67 -22.85
C LYS A 133 -15.96 -5.05 -21.50
N PRO A 134 -15.68 -4.08 -20.61
CA PRO A 134 -15.17 -4.39 -19.27
C PRO A 134 -16.21 -5.22 -18.53
N THR A 135 -15.80 -6.41 -18.08
CA THR A 135 -16.64 -7.31 -17.29
C THR A 135 -16.12 -7.32 -15.87
N ILE A 136 -16.98 -6.94 -14.92
CA ILE A 136 -16.65 -6.93 -13.50
C ILE A 136 -17.12 -8.25 -12.90
N TYR A 137 -16.19 -9.03 -12.35
CA TYR A 137 -16.49 -10.25 -11.61
C TYR A 137 -16.73 -9.89 -10.14
N ILE A 138 -18.00 -9.92 -9.72
CA ILE A 138 -18.43 -9.50 -8.39
C ILE A 138 -19.57 -10.39 -7.90
N THR A 139 -19.55 -10.76 -6.61
CA THR A 139 -20.59 -11.57 -5.98
C THR A 139 -21.82 -10.74 -5.62
N PRO A 140 -23.02 -11.34 -5.52
CA PRO A 140 -24.22 -10.62 -5.07
C PRO A 140 -24.05 -9.95 -3.70
N LYS A 141 -23.30 -10.59 -2.79
CA LYS A 141 -23.01 -10.02 -1.47
C LYS A 141 -22.20 -8.73 -1.57
N GLU A 142 -21.15 -8.72 -2.38
CA GLU A 142 -20.33 -7.53 -2.62
C GLU A 142 -21.15 -6.42 -3.29
N ILE A 143 -22.00 -6.75 -4.27
CA ILE A 143 -22.92 -5.77 -4.88
C ILE A 143 -23.81 -5.11 -3.81
N PHE A 144 -24.44 -5.90 -2.93
CA PHE A 144 -25.31 -5.35 -1.89
C PHE A 144 -24.55 -4.52 -0.87
N SER A 145 -23.35 -4.96 -0.49
CA SER A 145 -22.48 -4.20 0.40
C SER A 145 -22.06 -2.87 -0.23
N ILE A 146 -21.64 -2.84 -1.50
CA ILE A 146 -21.29 -1.61 -2.20
C ILE A 146 -22.50 -0.69 -2.30
N HIS A 147 -23.65 -1.20 -2.75
CA HIS A 147 -24.86 -0.41 -2.90
C HIS A 147 -25.27 0.24 -1.58
N ARG A 148 -25.27 -0.51 -0.47
CA ARG A 148 -25.57 0.05 0.85
C ARG A 148 -24.56 1.10 1.29
N ASN A 149 -23.26 0.86 1.11
CA ASN A 149 -22.24 1.87 1.46
C ASN A 149 -22.39 3.16 0.65
N LEU A 150 -22.74 3.06 -0.64
CA LEU A 150 -22.98 4.24 -1.48
C LEU A 150 -24.22 5.01 -1.03
N ASP A 151 -25.31 4.31 -0.71
CA ASP A 151 -26.56 4.92 -0.26
C ASP A 151 -26.38 5.61 1.11
N ASP A 152 -25.76 4.93 2.07
CA ASP A 152 -25.53 5.42 3.43
C ASP A 152 -24.66 6.69 3.46
N ASN A 153 -23.75 6.86 2.49
CA ASN A 153 -22.77 7.95 2.44
C ASN A 153 -22.96 8.88 1.23
N ILE A 154 -24.12 8.84 0.57
CA ILE A 154 -24.34 9.55 -0.71
C ILE A 154 -24.13 11.06 -0.60
N ASN A 155 -24.44 11.64 0.57
CA ASN A 155 -24.28 13.07 0.82
C ASN A 155 -22.82 13.51 0.95
N ASP A 156 -21.92 12.60 1.35
CA ASP A 156 -20.50 12.89 1.48
C ASP A 156 -19.75 12.68 0.16
N ILE A 157 -20.13 11.65 -0.61
CA ILE A 157 -19.47 11.29 -1.88
C ILE A 157 -20.00 12.08 -3.09
N ALA A 158 -21.27 12.48 -3.05
CA ALA A 158 -21.96 13.22 -4.12
C ALA A 158 -22.73 14.39 -3.49
N PRO A 159 -22.06 15.47 -3.05
CA PRO A 159 -22.69 16.56 -2.32
C PRO A 159 -23.64 17.41 -3.20
N THR A 160 -23.47 17.39 -4.52
CA THR A 160 -24.30 18.16 -5.45
C THR A 160 -25.55 17.36 -5.84
N GLU A 161 -26.72 17.75 -5.33
CA GLU A 161 -27.93 16.92 -5.42
C GLU A 161 -28.50 16.75 -6.84
N GLU A 162 -28.40 17.77 -7.69
CA GLU A 162 -29.21 17.84 -8.92
C GLU A 162 -28.48 17.43 -10.21
N ALA A 163 -27.13 17.39 -10.19
CA ALA A 163 -26.31 17.14 -11.38
C ALA A 163 -25.39 15.91 -11.26
N ASP A 164 -25.38 15.23 -10.12
CA ASP A 164 -24.47 14.11 -9.89
C ASP A 164 -24.98 12.81 -10.54
N GLU A 165 -24.20 12.27 -11.47
CA GLU A 165 -24.54 11.05 -12.21
C GLU A 165 -24.72 9.84 -11.28
N LEU A 166 -23.96 9.76 -10.17
CA LEU A 166 -24.07 8.66 -9.22
C LEU A 166 -25.44 8.67 -8.53
N ARG A 167 -25.97 9.85 -8.18
CA ARG A 167 -27.31 9.98 -7.59
C ARG A 167 -28.40 9.55 -8.55
N ILE A 168 -28.27 9.89 -9.84
CA ILE A 168 -29.21 9.45 -10.89
C ILE A 168 -29.21 7.93 -10.99
N VAL A 169 -28.02 7.32 -11.01
CA VAL A 169 -27.86 5.86 -11.06
C VAL A 169 -28.47 5.20 -9.82
N LEU A 170 -28.14 5.64 -8.61
CA LEU A 170 -28.68 5.07 -7.37
C LEU A 170 -30.19 5.21 -7.27
N LYS A 171 -30.75 6.37 -7.67
CA LYS A 171 -32.20 6.58 -7.71
C LYS A 171 -32.89 5.61 -8.67
N ALA A 172 -32.26 5.29 -9.80
CA ALA A 172 -32.77 4.31 -10.75
C ALA A 172 -32.63 2.86 -10.23
N LEU A 173 -31.58 2.55 -9.45
CA LEU A 173 -31.41 1.27 -8.79
C LEU A 173 -32.42 1.04 -7.65
N GLY A 174 -32.89 2.11 -7.01
CA GLY A 174 -33.78 2.04 -5.85
C GLY A 174 -33.03 1.69 -4.55
N PRO A 175 -33.75 1.39 -3.44
CA PRO A 175 -33.11 1.16 -2.15
C PRO A 175 -32.25 -0.11 -2.15
N PRO A 176 -31.16 -0.14 -1.35
CA PRO A 176 -30.30 -1.30 -1.25
C PRO A 176 -31.07 -2.54 -0.75
N PRO A 177 -30.87 -3.72 -1.37
CA PRO A 177 -31.52 -4.95 -0.93
C PRO A 177 -31.21 -5.26 0.55
N PRO A 178 -32.14 -5.88 1.29
CA PRO A 178 -31.88 -6.30 2.65
C PRO A 178 -30.71 -7.28 2.67
N ALA A 179 -29.85 -7.19 3.67
CA ALA A 179 -28.77 -8.14 3.90
C ALA A 179 -29.38 -9.53 4.06
N ARG A 180 -29.37 -10.32 2.98
CA ARG A 180 -29.71 -11.74 3.06
C ARG A 180 -28.51 -12.41 3.70
N ASP A 181 -28.68 -12.89 4.93
CA ASP A 181 -27.85 -13.95 5.47
C ASP A 181 -28.02 -15.15 4.54
N VAL A 182 -27.08 -15.29 3.60
CA VAL A 182 -27.01 -16.48 2.75
C VAL A 182 -26.64 -17.62 3.70
N ALA A 183 -27.65 -18.35 4.15
CA ALA A 183 -27.44 -19.59 4.88
C ALA A 183 -26.47 -20.46 4.05
N PRO A 184 -25.44 -21.07 4.67
CA PRO A 184 -24.48 -21.88 3.94
C PRO A 184 -25.23 -22.98 3.19
N ALA A 185 -24.93 -23.14 1.90
CA ALA A 185 -25.48 -24.19 1.07
C ALA A 185 -25.31 -25.54 1.81
N PRO A 186 -26.35 -26.40 1.85
CA PRO A 186 -26.23 -27.70 2.51
C PRO A 186 -25.08 -28.47 1.87
N ARG A 187 -24.11 -28.88 2.69
CA ARG A 187 -23.04 -29.77 2.24
C ARG A 187 -23.69 -31.01 1.65
N ALA A 188 -23.45 -31.28 0.36
CA ALA A 188 -23.81 -32.54 -0.25
C ALA A 188 -23.16 -33.68 0.55
N LYS A 189 -23.97 -34.67 0.92
CA LYS A 189 -23.52 -35.89 1.60
C LYS A 189 -22.68 -36.75 0.67
#